data_AF-A0A497GZN0-F1
#
_entry.id   AF-A0A497GZN0-F1
#
_cell.length_a   1.000
_cell.length_b   1.000
_cell.length_c   1.000
_cell.angle_alpha   90.00
_cell.angle_beta   90.00
_cell.angle_gamma   90.00
#
_symmetry.space_group_name_H-M   'P 1'
#
loop_
_entity.id
_entity.type
_entity.pdbx_description
1 polymer ?
#
loop_
_entity_poly.entity_id
_entity_poly.type
_entity_poly.pdbx_seq_one_letter_code
_entity_poly.pdbx_strand_id
1 'polypeptide(L)'
;MHMDILHYRFMQNAILAALLGGVACSTIGVFVVTMGISFIGTCISHAAFAGALLGILLGFNPLVGAFVFSLLAAAVIGPLADRGEFNPDTAIGIIFSLMLGLAFLFMGLMVGPKTQALG
;
A
#
# COMPACT_ATOMS: atom_id res chain seq x y z
N MET A 1 9.16 -13.34 37.21
CA MET A 1 8.84 -12.95 35.82
C MET A 1 8.82 -11.42 35.81
N HIS A 2 9.86 -10.79 35.27
CA HIS A 2 10.17 -9.37 35.46
C HIS A 2 9.16 -8.52 34.65
N MET A 3 8.23 -7.85 35.34
CA MET A 3 7.16 -7.03 34.74
C MET A 3 7.67 -5.68 34.19
N ASP A 4 8.97 -5.43 34.26
CA ASP A 4 9.65 -4.22 33.81
C ASP A 4 9.61 -4.06 32.28
N ILE A 5 9.38 -5.13 31.53
CA ILE A 5 9.28 -5.09 30.06
C ILE A 5 8.05 -4.30 29.57
N LEU A 6 6.98 -4.27 30.37
CA LEU A 6 5.73 -3.55 30.08
C LEU A 6 5.84 -2.04 30.34
N HIS A 7 6.87 -1.62 31.09
CA HIS A 7 7.10 -0.22 31.43
C HIS A 7 7.87 0.54 30.34
N TYR A 8 8.45 -0.18 29.37
CA TYR A 8 9.08 0.45 28.23
C TYR A 8 8.04 1.13 27.35
N ARG A 9 8.25 2.43 27.11
CA ARG A 9 7.38 3.25 26.26
C ARG A 9 7.19 2.67 24.85
N PHE A 10 8.20 1.98 24.33
CA PHE A 10 8.10 1.23 23.08
C PHE A 10 7.07 0.09 23.14
N MET A 11 7.06 -0.69 24.22
CA MET A 11 6.11 -1.80 24.42
C MET A 11 4.67 -1.28 24.54
N GLN A 12 4.47 -0.18 25.27
CA GLN A 12 3.15 0.47 25.40
C GLN A 12 2.65 0.98 24.05
N ASN A 13 3.51 1.65 23.28
CA ASN A 13 3.16 2.11 21.94
C ASN A 13 2.87 0.94 20.98
N ALA A 14 3.62 -0.16 21.06
CA ALA A 14 3.39 -1.35 20.24
C ALA A 14 2.05 -2.02 20.56
N ILE A 15 1.70 -2.17 21.84
CA ILE A 15 0.41 -2.72 22.27
C ILE A 15 -0.73 -1.80 21.81
N LEU A 16 -0.58 -0.48 21.97
CA LEU A 16 -1.60 0.49 21.54
C LEU A 16 -1.79 0.46 20.01
N ALA A 17 -0.69 0.43 19.25
CA ALA A 17 -0.73 0.33 17.80
C ALA A 17 -1.36 -1.00 17.32
N ALA A 18 -1.04 -2.12 17.98
CA ALA A 18 -1.61 -3.43 17.66
C ALA A 18 -3.11 -3.49 17.97
N LEU A 19 -3.54 -2.88 19.09
CA LEU A 19 -4.95 -2.81 19.46
C LEU A 19 -5.75 -1.97 18.44
N LEU A 20 -5.27 -0.76 18.15
CA LEU A 20 -5.89 0.14 17.18
C LEU A 20 -5.90 -0.48 15.77
N GLY A 21 -4.77 -1.05 15.35
CA GLY A 21 -4.63 -1.72 14.06
C GLY A 21 -5.51 -2.96 13.94
N GLY A 22 -5.65 -3.75 15.00
CA GLY A 22 -6.50 -4.94 15.03
C GLY A 22 -7.99 -4.60 14.89
N VAL A 23 -8.46 -3.57 15.60
CA VAL A 23 -9.85 -3.09 15.48
C VAL A 23 -10.12 -2.55 14.07
N ALA A 24 -9.21 -1.74 13.52
CA ALA A 24 -9.32 -1.22 12.16
C ALA A 24 -9.31 -2.35 11.11
N CYS A 25 -8.38 -3.30 11.22
CA CYS A 25 -8.28 -4.41 10.28
C CYS A 25 -9.49 -5.34 10.35
N SER A 26 -10.01 -5.63 11.55
CA SER A 26 -11.21 -6.46 11.73
C SER A 26 -12.45 -5.83 11.10
N THR A 27 -12.68 -4.53 11.35
CA THR A 27 -13.84 -3.81 10.78
C THR A 27 -13.78 -3.72 9.26
N ILE A 28 -12.61 -3.35 8.70
CA ILE A 28 -12.40 -3.28 7.26
C ILE A 28 -12.49 -4.68 6.62
N GLY A 29 -11.94 -5.71 7.26
CA GLY A 29 -11.95 -7.08 6.75
C GLY A 29 -13.36 -7.63 6.56
N VAL A 30 -14.24 -7.44 7.55
CA VAL A 30 -15.65 -7.87 7.44
C VAL A 30 -16.36 -7.18 6.28
N PHE A 31 -16.11 -5.88 6.10
CA PHE A 31 -16.68 -5.09 5.02
C PHE A 31 -16.19 -5.55 3.64
N VAL A 32 -14.88 -5.77 3.51
CA VAL A 32 -14.21 -6.23 2.28
C VAL A 32 -14.73 -7.61 1.85
N VAL A 33 -14.91 -8.53 2.79
CA VAL A 33 -15.45 -9.87 2.51
C VAL A 33 -16.92 -9.79 2.08
N THR A 34 -17.72 -8.96 2.73
CA THR A 34 -19.14 -8.78 2.41
C THR A 34 -19.35 -8.15 1.03
N MET A 35 -18.43 -7.27 0.61
CA MET A 35 -18.42 -6.68 -0.73
C MET A 35 -17.84 -7.57 -1.83
N GLY A 36 -17.30 -8.75 -1.50
CA GLY A 36 -16.69 -9.64 -2.50
C GLY A 36 -15.44 -9.05 -3.17
N ILE A 37 -14.72 -8.15 -2.50
CA ILE A 37 -13.49 -7.49 -3.00
C ILE A 37 -12.25 -7.94 -2.22
N SER A 38 -12.12 -9.24 -1.98
CA SER A 38 -11.15 -9.82 -1.04
C SER A 38 -9.69 -9.43 -1.33
N PHE A 39 -9.34 -9.15 -2.59
CA PHE A 39 -7.99 -8.78 -3.01
C PHE A 39 -7.66 -7.28 -2.93
N ILE A 40 -8.60 -6.41 -2.56
CA ILE A 40 -8.38 -4.96 -2.59
C ILE A 40 -7.24 -4.50 -1.66
N GLY A 41 -7.09 -5.16 -0.50
CA GLY A 41 -6.07 -4.82 0.50
C GLY A 41 -4.64 -5.03 0.01
N THR A 42 -4.38 -6.12 -0.72
CA THR A 42 -3.06 -6.38 -1.32
C THR A 42 -2.78 -5.39 -2.45
N CYS A 43 -3.78 -5.10 -3.29
CA CYS A 43 -3.65 -4.12 -4.37
C CYS A 43 -3.30 -2.72 -3.84
N ILE A 44 -3.99 -2.24 -2.81
CA ILE A 44 -3.73 -0.92 -2.22
C ILE A 44 -2.34 -0.86 -1.58
N SER A 45 -1.89 -1.94 -0.94
CA SER A 45 -0.55 -2.03 -0.33
C SER A 45 0.56 -1.91 -1.39
N HIS A 46 0.39 -2.54 -2.55
CA HIS A 46 1.34 -2.42 -3.66
C HIS A 46 1.24 -1.07 -4.40
N ALA A 47 0.05 -0.48 -4.49
CA ALA A 47 -0.10 0.88 -4.97
C ALA A 47 0.63 1.89 -4.06
N ALA A 48 0.53 1.72 -2.73
CA ALA A 48 1.26 2.53 -1.76
C ALA A 48 2.78 2.37 -1.95
N PHE A 49 3.25 1.15 -2.17
CA PHE A 49 4.66 0.86 -2.42
C PHE A 49 5.16 1.50 -3.72
N ALA A 50 4.42 1.36 -4.83
CA ALA A 50 4.73 2.00 -6.10
C ALA A 50 4.80 3.53 -5.96
N GLY A 51 3.83 4.12 -5.24
CA GLY A 51 3.79 5.55 -4.94
C GLY A 51 4.93 6.03 -4.05
N ALA A 52 5.32 5.25 -3.06
CA ALA A 52 6.47 5.57 -2.20
C ALA A 52 7.78 5.60 -3.02
N LEU A 53 7.95 4.64 -3.94
CA LEU A 53 9.09 4.63 -4.86
C LEU A 53 9.06 5.85 -5.78
N LEU A 54 7.91 6.20 -6.36
CA LEU A 54 7.78 7.45 -7.13
C LEU A 54 8.17 8.67 -6.28
N GLY A 55 7.75 8.70 -5.01
CA GLY A 55 8.09 9.75 -4.05
C GLY A 55 9.59 9.94 -3.86
N ILE A 56 10.29 8.83 -3.62
CA ILE A 56 11.74 8.83 -3.47
C ILE A 56 12.43 9.24 -4.79
N LEU A 57 11.90 8.84 -5.95
CA LEU A 57 12.49 9.15 -7.26
C LEU A 57 12.43 10.64 -7.59
N LEU A 58 11.30 11.29 -7.27
CA LEU A 58 11.12 12.73 -7.46
C LEU A 58 11.74 13.57 -6.32
N GLY A 59 12.29 12.94 -5.27
CA GLY A 59 12.92 13.63 -4.15
C GLY A 59 11.95 14.31 -3.18
N PHE A 60 10.67 13.91 -3.16
CA PHE A 60 9.69 14.43 -2.20
C PHE A 60 9.36 13.41 -1.10
N ASN A 61 8.50 13.80 -0.16
CA ASN A 61 8.15 12.94 0.96
C ASN A 61 7.45 11.63 0.50
N PRO A 62 8.03 10.44 0.77
CA PRO A 62 7.50 9.16 0.29
C PRO A 62 6.10 8.86 0.81
N LEU A 63 5.75 9.39 1.98
CA LEU A 63 4.43 9.22 2.58
C LEU A 63 3.34 9.88 1.73
N VAL A 64 3.63 11.05 1.16
CA VAL A 64 2.72 11.75 0.25
C VAL A 64 2.56 10.95 -1.05
N GLY A 65 3.65 10.36 -1.53
CA GLY A 65 3.66 9.60 -2.77
C GLY A 65 2.82 8.34 -2.63
N ALA A 66 3.03 7.60 -1.54
CA ALA A 66 2.22 6.45 -1.17
C ALA A 66 0.73 6.81 -1.07
N PHE A 67 0.41 7.90 -0.36
CA PHE A 67 -0.97 8.31 -0.12
C PHE A 67 -1.69 8.66 -1.43
N VAL A 68 -1.09 9.50 -2.29
CA VAL A 68 -1.68 9.92 -3.57
C VAL A 68 -1.88 8.72 -4.49
N PHE A 69 -0.91 7.81 -4.56
CA PHE A 69 -0.99 6.66 -5.45
C PHE A 69 -2.02 5.63 -4.97
N SER A 70 -2.12 5.38 -3.67
CA SER A 70 -3.18 4.56 -3.08
C SER A 70 -4.56 5.15 -3.33
N LEU A 71 -4.72 6.48 -3.24
CA LEU A 71 -5.98 7.16 -3.51
C LEU A 71 -6.38 7.04 -4.98
N LEU A 72 -5.42 7.21 -5.89
CA LEU A 72 -5.62 7.00 -7.32
C LEU A 72 -6.03 5.56 -7.62
N ALA A 73 -5.33 4.58 -7.05
CA ALA A 73 -5.67 3.17 -7.24
C ALA A 73 -7.10 2.87 -6.75
N ALA A 74 -7.47 3.34 -5.55
CA ALA A 74 -8.82 3.18 -5.02
C ALA A 74 -9.89 3.86 -5.89
N ALA A 75 -9.60 5.06 -6.41
CA ALA A 75 -10.49 5.81 -7.30
C ALA A 75 -10.70 5.14 -8.66
N VAL A 76 -9.72 4.36 -9.15
CA VAL A 76 -9.85 3.58 -10.39
C VAL A 76 -10.55 2.24 -10.12
N ILE A 77 -10.25 1.57 -8.99
CA ILE A 77 -10.88 0.30 -8.63
C ILE A 77 -12.39 0.48 -8.40
N GLY A 78 -12.82 1.54 -7.72
CA GLY A 78 -14.24 1.80 -7.42
C GLY A 78 -15.19 1.70 -8.62
N PRO A 79 -15.04 2.52 -9.67
CA PRO A 79 -15.88 2.46 -10.86
C PRO A 79 -15.69 1.19 -11.67
N LEU A 80 -14.50 0.56 -11.62
CA LEU A 80 -14.23 -0.68 -12.34
C LEU A 80 -14.89 -1.89 -11.68
N ALA A 81 -15.00 -1.88 -10.35
CA ALA A 81 -15.74 -2.88 -9.57
C ALA A 81 -17.27 -2.69 -9.70
N ASP A 82 -17.74 -1.45 -9.88
CA ASP A 82 -19.18 -1.13 -9.99
C ASP A 82 -19.76 -1.36 -11.39
N ARG A 83 -18.98 -1.08 -12.46
CA ARG A 83 -19.44 -1.19 -13.86
C ARG A 83 -19.09 -2.50 -14.54
N GLY A 84 -18.29 -3.35 -13.90
CA GLY A 84 -17.85 -4.61 -14.47
C GLY A 84 -18.98 -5.63 -14.51
N GLU A 85 -19.33 -6.11 -15.70
CA GLU A 85 -20.12 -7.34 -15.89
C GLU A 85 -19.34 -8.60 -15.41
N PHE A 86 -18.07 -8.41 -15.03
CA PHE A 86 -17.11 -9.41 -14.60
C PHE A 86 -16.91 -9.38 -13.08
N ASN A 87 -16.40 -10.49 -12.54
CA ASN A 87 -16.07 -10.60 -11.12
C ASN A 87 -15.09 -9.48 -10.69
N PRO A 88 -15.41 -8.65 -9.68
CA PRO A 88 -14.58 -7.52 -9.23
C PRO A 88 -13.13 -7.91 -8.90
N ASP A 89 -12.88 -9.16 -8.49
CA ASP A 89 -11.53 -9.68 -8.27
C ASP A 89 -10.65 -9.64 -9.53
N THR A 90 -11.23 -9.81 -10.73
CA THR A 90 -10.48 -9.75 -12.00
C THR A 90 -9.99 -8.33 -12.28
N ALA A 91 -10.84 -7.33 -12.07
CA ALA A 91 -10.49 -5.92 -12.23
C ALA A 91 -9.37 -5.51 -11.26
N ILE A 92 -9.46 -5.95 -10.00
CA ILE A 92 -8.43 -5.75 -8.99
C ILE A 92 -7.11 -6.42 -9.41
N GLY A 93 -7.17 -7.63 -9.98
CA GLY A 93 -6.00 -8.34 -10.50
C GLY A 93 -5.26 -7.58 -11.61
N ILE A 94 -5.99 -6.98 -12.56
CA ILE A 94 -5.41 -6.17 -13.64
C ILE A 94 -4.69 -4.95 -13.07
N ILE A 95 -5.34 -4.22 -12.15
CA ILE A 95 -4.74 -3.03 -11.52
C ILE A 95 -3.52 -3.42 -10.68
N PHE A 96 -3.58 -4.54 -9.96
CA PHE A 96 -2.46 -5.08 -9.20
C PHE A 96 -1.24 -5.32 -10.08
N SER A 97 -1.38 -6.00 -11.22
CA SER A 97 -0.28 -6.22 -12.17
C SER A 97 0.30 -4.90 -12.68
N LEU A 98 -0.55 -3.90 -12.92
CA LEU A 98 -0.16 -2.56 -13.36
C LEU A 98 0.67 -1.83 -12.31
N MET A 99 0.22 -1.82 -11.04
CA MET A 99 0.93 -1.22 -9.91
C MET A 99 2.28 -1.89 -9.67
N LEU A 100 2.33 -3.22 -9.77
CA LEU A 100 3.56 -3.99 -9.61
C LEU A 100 4.56 -3.64 -10.71
N GLY A 101 4.12 -3.59 -11.97
CA GLY A 101 4.95 -3.15 -13.10
C GLY A 101 5.52 -1.74 -12.90
N LEU A 102 4.69 -0.82 -12.40
CA LEU A 102 5.13 0.54 -12.09
C LEU A 102 6.15 0.58 -10.94
N ALA A 103 5.93 -0.19 -9.89
CA ALA A 103 6.87 -0.30 -8.77
C ALA A 103 8.25 -0.78 -9.25
N PHE A 104 8.29 -1.86 -10.04
CA PHE A 104 9.54 -2.36 -10.61
C PHE A 104 10.20 -1.36 -11.57
N LEU A 105 9.41 -0.63 -12.36
CA LEU A 105 9.92 0.43 -13.23
C LEU A 105 10.60 1.54 -12.43
N PHE A 106 9.96 2.05 -11.37
CA PHE A 106 10.55 3.08 -10.51
C PHE A 106 11.77 2.57 -9.75
N MET A 107 11.72 1.32 -9.28
CA MET A 107 12.87 0.68 -8.62
C MET A 107 14.06 0.55 -9.58
N GLY A 108 13.83 0.17 -10.83
CA GLY A 108 14.87 0.09 -11.86
C GLY A 108 15.48 1.45 -12.20
N LEU A 109 14.66 2.50 -12.25
CA LEU A 109 15.11 3.88 -12.50
C LEU A 109 15.93 4.48 -11.35
N MET A 110 15.69 4.07 -10.10
CA MET A 110 16.52 4.49 -8.96
C MET A 110 17.92 3.89 -8.95
N VAL A 111 18.10 2.71 -9.57
CA VAL A 111 19.35 1.93 -9.52
C VAL A 111 20.32 2.31 -10.67
N GLY A 112 20.14 3.45 -11.35
CA GLY A 112 21.14 4.03 -12.26
C GLY A 112 20.73 5.38 -12.84
N PRO A 113 21.66 6.36 -13.03
CA PRO A 113 23.05 6.14 -13.48
C PRO A 113 24.12 6.81 -12.58
N LYS A 114 25.04 5.99 -12.06
CA LYS A 114 26.32 6.43 -11.46
C LYS A 114 27.41 6.71 -12.52
N THR A 115 27.04 7.15 -13.73
CA THR A 115 27.99 7.32 -14.85
C THR A 115 28.08 8.74 -15.42
N GLN A 116 27.48 9.75 -14.79
CA GLN A 116 27.64 11.17 -15.20
C GLN A 116 28.54 12.02 -14.28
N ALA A 117 29.16 11.41 -13.26
CA ALA A 117 30.11 12.09 -12.37
C ALA A 117 31.59 11.66 -12.61
N LEU A 118 31.84 10.92 -13.69
CA LEU A 118 33.19 10.54 -14.15
C LEU A 118 33.42 11.01 -15.59
N GLY A 119 33.17 12.29 -15.82
CA GLY A 119 33.53 13.04 -17.03
C GLY A 119 34.03 14.42 -16.62
#